data_AF-A0A183GV37-F1
#
_entry.id   AF-A0A183GV37-F1
#
_cell.length_a   1.000
_cell.length_b   1.000
_cell.length_c   1.000
_cell.angle_alpha   90.00
_cell.angle_beta   90.00
_cell.angle_gamma   90.00
#
_symmetry.space_group_name_H-M   'P 1'
#
loop_
_entity.id
_entity.type
_entity.pdbx_description
1 polymer ?
#
loop_
_entity_poly.entity_id
_entity_poly.type
_entity_poly.pdbx_seq_one_letter_code
_entity_poly.pdbx_strand_id
1 'polypeptide(L)'
;MISDLAPEFSRRRRPASEAFKSVEEVVKETKNVQLRAQLFDSIVLPALTYASETGAIRSWDEHAVSVVQQGVEKKMLGMTKFTQVKEGLQSSELRRLLKIGHAVAWASRRKLGGPAT
;
A
#
# COMPACT_ATOMS: atom_id res chain seq x y z
N MET A 1 15.61 -13.20 -22.57
CA MET A 1 16.10 -12.39 -21.43
C MET A 1 14.94 -12.06 -20.51
N ILE A 2 14.86 -12.75 -19.36
CA ILE A 2 13.85 -12.50 -18.30
C ILE A 2 14.46 -12.64 -16.89
N SER A 3 15.79 -12.76 -16.79
CA SER A 3 16.48 -13.29 -15.61
C SER A 3 17.05 -12.23 -14.67
N ASP A 4 17.04 -10.95 -15.06
CA ASP A 4 17.61 -9.86 -14.24
C ASP A 4 16.62 -9.27 -13.21
N LEU A 5 15.31 -9.52 -13.36
CA LEU A 5 14.28 -8.92 -12.49
C LEU A 5 14.25 -9.52 -11.08
N ALA A 6 14.40 -10.84 -10.94
CA ALA A 6 14.37 -11.52 -9.64
C ALA A 6 15.52 -11.08 -8.70
N PRO A 7 16.79 -10.97 -9.16
CA PRO A 7 17.86 -10.44 -8.33
C PRO A 7 17.74 -8.93 -8.07
N GLU A 8 17.31 -8.12 -9.05
CA GLU A 8 17.04 -6.68 -8.85
C GLU A 8 15.96 -6.43 -7.79
N PHE A 9 14.87 -7.20 -7.83
CA PHE A 9 13.78 -7.12 -6.85
C PHE A 9 14.29 -7.48 -5.44
N SER A 10 15.08 -8.55 -5.32
CA SER A 10 15.69 -8.96 -4.06
C SER A 10 16.64 -7.90 -3.48
N ARG A 11 17.40 -7.22 -4.35
CA ARG A 11 18.30 -6.12 -3.97
C ARG A 11 17.56 -4.89 -3.46
N ARG A 12 16.46 -4.52 -4.12
CA ARG A 12 15.67 -3.33 -3.76
C ARG A 12 14.68 -3.57 -2.62
N ARG A 13 14.37 -4.83 -2.30
CA ARG A 13 13.39 -5.20 -1.25
C ARG A 13 13.78 -4.71 0.14
N ARG A 14 15.05 -4.86 0.54
CA ARG A 14 15.50 -4.45 1.89
C ARG A 14 15.47 -2.92 2.08
N PRO A 15 16.07 -2.11 1.18
CA PRO A 15 15.98 -0.65 1.27
C PRO A 15 14.54 -0.13 1.21
N ALA A 16 13.70 -0.70 0.32
CA ALA A 16 12.30 -0.30 0.21
C ALA A 16 11.50 -0.65 1.49
N SER A 17 11.76 -1.80 2.11
CA SER A 17 11.11 -2.18 3.37
C SER A 17 11.58 -1.31 4.55
N GLU A 18 12.84 -0.88 4.58
CA GLU A 18 13.36 0.04 5.60
C GLU A 18 12.79 1.45 5.43
N ALA A 19 12.75 1.97 4.20
CA ALA A 19 12.08 3.24 3.89
C ALA A 19 10.59 3.18 4.29
N PHE A 20 9.92 2.06 4.03
CA PHE A 20 8.55 1.85 4.44
C PHE A 20 8.38 1.87 5.97
N LYS A 21 9.30 1.26 6.73
CA LYS A 21 9.27 1.30 8.20
C LYS A 21 9.43 2.72 8.75
N SER A 22 10.29 3.53 8.17
CA SER A 22 10.47 4.92 8.58
C SER A 22 9.21 5.75 8.31
N VAL A 23 8.59 5.62 7.14
CA VAL A 23 7.31 6.28 6.83
C VAL A 23 6.19 5.80 7.77
N GLU A 24 6.16 4.52 8.10
CA GLU A 24 5.22 3.94 9.05
C GLU A 24 5.36 4.53 10.46
N GLU A 25 6.59 4.76 10.91
CA GLU A 25 6.90 5.39 12.20
C GLU A 25 6.40 6.85 12.23
N VAL A 26 6.69 7.64 11.19
CA VAL A 26 6.19 9.03 11.07
C VAL A 26 4.66 9.09 11.07
N VAL A 27 4.01 8.16 10.34
CA VAL A 27 2.56 8.05 10.33
C VAL A 27 2.01 7.74 11.73
N LYS A 28 2.66 6.85 12.50
CA LYS A 28 2.23 6.49 13.86
C LYS A 28 2.40 7.62 14.88
N GLU A 29 3.46 8.41 14.76
CA GLU A 29 3.70 9.54 15.67
C GLU A 29 2.76 10.72 15.39
N THR A 30 2.32 10.88 14.14
CA THR A 30 1.41 11.96 13.73
C THR A 30 0.04 11.78 14.41
N LYS A 31 -0.36 12.61 15.37
CA LYS A 31 -1.66 12.45 16.05
C LYS A 31 -2.88 12.83 15.19
N ASN A 32 -2.66 13.59 14.11
CA ASN A 32 -3.73 14.10 13.26
C ASN A 32 -4.09 13.08 12.15
N VAL A 33 -5.34 12.59 12.18
CA VAL A 33 -5.85 11.59 11.23
C VAL A 33 -5.83 12.10 9.78
N GLN A 34 -6.05 13.39 9.55
CA GLN A 34 -6.08 13.97 8.22
C GLN A 34 -4.67 14.06 7.61
N LEU A 35 -3.66 14.42 8.43
CA LEU A 35 -2.26 14.38 7.99
C LEU A 35 -1.77 12.95 7.73
N ARG A 36 -2.21 11.96 8.53
CA ARG A 36 -1.94 10.54 8.25
C ARG A 36 -2.51 10.09 6.91
N ALA A 37 -3.76 10.47 6.62
CA ALA A 37 -4.41 10.14 5.36
C ALA A 37 -3.68 10.77 4.16
N GLN A 38 -3.29 12.05 4.28
CA GLN A 38 -2.54 12.75 3.22
C GLN A 38 -1.16 12.15 2.98
N LEU A 39 -0.41 11.79 4.02
CA LEU A 39 0.89 11.11 3.89
C LEU A 39 0.74 9.74 3.23
N PHE A 40 -0.33 9.01 3.58
CA PHE A 40 -0.64 7.73 2.95
C PHE A 40 -0.96 7.88 1.46
N ASP A 41 -1.84 8.81 1.11
CA ASP A 41 -2.26 9.06 -0.27
C ASP A 41 -1.13 9.61 -1.15
N SER A 42 -0.20 10.38 -0.59
CA SER A 42 0.89 11.02 -1.34
C SER A 42 2.18 10.19 -1.45
N ILE A 43 2.46 9.31 -0.48
CA ILE A 43 3.73 8.55 -0.44
C ILE A 43 3.48 7.04 -0.57
N VAL A 44 2.62 6.49 0.28
CA VAL A 44 2.42 5.03 0.38
C VAL A 44 1.66 4.49 -0.83
N LEU A 45 0.58 5.16 -1.23
CA LEU A 45 -0.24 4.78 -2.38
C LEU A 45 0.55 4.81 -3.70
N PRO A 46 1.31 5.88 -4.04
CA PRO A 46 2.12 5.91 -5.24
C PRO A 46 3.27 4.89 -5.22
N ALA A 47 3.92 4.66 -4.07
CA ALA A 47 4.98 3.66 -3.96
C ALA A 47 4.47 2.23 -4.17
N LEU A 48 3.30 1.89 -3.61
CA LEU A 48 2.63 0.60 -3.85
C LEU A 48 2.23 0.45 -5.31
N THR A 49 1.70 1.52 -5.92
CA THR A 49 1.31 1.52 -7.34
C THR A 49 2.53 1.34 -8.25
N TYR A 50 3.63 2.02 -7.97
CA TYR A 50 4.87 1.88 -8.74
C TYR A 50 5.46 0.48 -8.62
N ALA A 51 5.45 -0.12 -7.42
CA ALA A 51 5.87 -1.51 -7.23
C ALA A 51 5.03 -2.49 -8.08
N SER A 52 3.74 -2.21 -8.25
CA SER A 52 2.82 -2.96 -9.12
C SER A 52 3.00 -2.71 -10.62
N GLU A 53 3.42 -1.50 -11.00
CA GLU A 53 3.70 -1.13 -12.40
C GLU A 53 5.03 -1.71 -12.89
N THR A 54 6.04 -1.82 -12.00
CA THR A 54 7.43 -2.18 -12.38
C THR A 54 7.72 -3.68 -12.30
N GLY A 55 6.78 -4.50 -11.81
CA GLY A 55 6.97 -5.94 -11.59
C GLY A 55 6.16 -6.81 -12.55
N ALA A 56 6.76 -7.89 -13.04
CA ALA A 56 6.16 -8.96 -13.85
C ALA A 56 5.10 -9.80 -13.09
N ILE A 57 4.20 -9.15 -12.36
CA ILE A 57 3.28 -9.76 -11.40
C ILE A 57 1.86 -9.66 -11.96
N ARG A 58 1.62 -10.19 -13.15
CA ARG A 58 0.29 -10.06 -13.80
C ARG A 58 -0.82 -10.88 -13.13
N SER A 59 -0.52 -11.69 -12.09
CA SER A 59 -1.51 -12.52 -11.39
C SER A 59 -1.43 -12.55 -9.85
N TRP A 60 -0.33 -12.08 -9.25
CA TRP A 60 -0.13 -12.07 -7.79
C TRP A 60 -0.20 -10.67 -7.14
N ASP A 61 -0.36 -9.62 -7.94
CA ASP A 61 -0.06 -8.24 -7.53
C ASP A 61 -1.23 -7.58 -6.80
N GLU A 62 -2.46 -7.71 -7.29
CA GLU A 62 -3.62 -7.06 -6.66
C GLU A 62 -3.87 -7.59 -5.24
N HIS A 63 -3.74 -8.91 -5.06
CA HIS A 63 -3.89 -9.54 -3.76
C HIS A 63 -2.75 -9.17 -2.81
N ALA A 64 -1.49 -9.18 -3.28
CA ALA A 64 -0.34 -8.79 -2.47
C ALA A 64 -0.42 -7.32 -2.05
N VAL A 65 -0.76 -6.42 -2.97
CA VAL A 65 -0.98 -4.98 -2.72
C VAL A 65 -2.11 -4.78 -1.71
N SER A 66 -3.21 -5.50 -1.87
CA SER A 66 -4.35 -5.43 -0.93
C SER A 66 -3.97 -5.92 0.47
N VAL A 67 -3.17 -6.99 0.58
CA VAL A 67 -2.69 -7.52 1.86
C VAL A 67 -1.73 -6.54 2.54
N VAL A 68 -0.82 -5.93 1.79
CA VAL A 68 0.08 -4.90 2.32
C VAL A 68 -0.72 -3.69 2.78
N GLN A 69 -1.62 -3.17 1.95
CA GLN A 69 -2.49 -2.04 2.30
C GLN A 69 -3.32 -2.32 3.56
N GLN A 70 -3.97 -3.49 3.67
CA GLN A 70 -4.69 -3.88 4.89
C GLN A 70 -3.79 -3.92 6.13
N GLY A 71 -2.55 -4.38 5.98
CA GLY A 71 -1.56 -4.38 7.06
C GLY A 71 -1.32 -2.97 7.59
N VAL A 72 -1.21 -1.99 6.69
CA VAL A 72 -0.99 -0.58 7.03
C VAL A 72 -2.23 0.06 7.64
N GLU A 73 -3.41 -0.17 7.05
CA GLU A 73 -4.71 0.30 7.53
C GLU A 73 -4.93 -0.08 9.00
N LYS A 74 -4.75 -1.37 9.32
CA LYS A 74 -4.86 -1.88 10.69
C LYS A 74 -3.88 -1.20 11.63
N LYS A 75 -2.63 -1.03 11.20
CA LYS A 75 -1.57 -0.45 12.02
C LYS A 75 -1.79 1.03 12.32
N MET A 76 -2.34 1.79 11.37
CA MET A 76 -2.74 3.19 11.55
C MET A 76 -3.86 3.36 12.57
N LEU A 77 -4.78 2.39 12.64
CA LEU A 77 -5.87 2.37 13.61
C LEU A 77 -5.47 1.71 14.95
N GLY A 78 -4.22 1.25 15.10
CA GLY A 78 -3.80 0.47 16.27
C GLY A 78 -4.53 -0.88 16.40
N MET A 79 -5.15 -1.36 15.33
CA MET A 79 -5.94 -2.57 15.30
C MET A 79 -5.09 -3.79 14.96
N THR A 80 -5.42 -4.92 15.58
CA THR A 80 -4.86 -6.22 15.21
C THR A 80 -5.87 -7.01 14.37
N LYS A 81 -5.44 -8.09 13.71
CA LYS A 81 -6.36 -8.99 12.98
C LYS A 81 -7.43 -9.57 13.93
N PHE A 82 -7.07 -9.81 15.19
CA PHE A 82 -8.00 -10.27 16.21
C PHE A 82 -9.05 -9.20 16.56
N THR A 83 -8.63 -7.95 16.77
CA THR A 83 -9.54 -6.82 17.03
C THR A 83 -10.49 -6.60 15.86
N GLN A 84 -10.00 -6.66 14.63
CA GLN A 84 -10.82 -6.49 13.43
C GLN A 84 -11.91 -7.56 13.31
N VAL A 85 -11.57 -8.83 13.54
CA VAL A 85 -12.54 -9.94 13.51
C VAL A 85 -13.56 -9.81 14.64
N LYS A 86 -13.10 -9.43 15.84
CA LYS A 86 -13.96 -9.21 17.00
C LYS A 86 -14.98 -8.08 16.78
N GLU A 87 -14.58 -7.03 16.09
CA GLU A 87 -15.45 -5.89 15.75
C GLU A 87 -16.23 -6.08 14.45
N GLY A 88 -16.03 -7.19 13.72
CA GLY A 88 -16.73 -7.47 12.47
C GLY A 88 -16.40 -6.50 11.32
N LEU A 89 -15.28 -5.78 11.41
CA LEU A 89 -14.95 -4.67 10.51
C LEU A 89 -14.42 -5.14 9.15
N GLN A 90 -15.10 -4.71 8.08
CA GLN A 90 -14.67 -4.96 6.71
C GLN A 90 -13.49 -4.05 6.31
N SER A 91 -12.68 -4.49 5.35
CA SER A 91 -11.52 -3.70 4.88
C SER A 91 -11.93 -2.39 4.20
N SER A 92 -13.10 -2.36 3.54
CA SER A 92 -13.71 -1.11 3.02
C SER A 92 -14.06 -0.12 4.13
N GLU A 93 -14.43 -0.63 5.29
CA GLU A 93 -14.81 0.15 6.46
C GLU A 93 -13.59 0.79 7.12
N LEU A 94 -12.48 0.05 7.23
CA LEU A 94 -11.20 0.60 7.68
C LEU A 94 -10.74 1.77 6.78
N ARG A 95 -10.87 1.63 5.45
CA ARG A 95 -10.57 2.71 4.50
C ARG A 95 -11.46 3.93 4.69
N ARG A 96 -12.75 3.72 4.94
CA ARG A 96 -13.71 4.80 5.19
C ARG A 96 -13.39 5.54 6.49
N LEU A 97 -12.96 4.84 7.53
CA LEU A 97 -12.51 5.42 8.79
C LEU A 97 -11.22 6.23 8.62
N LEU A 98 -10.29 5.73 7.81
CA LEU A 98 -9.02 6.39 7.52
C LEU A 98 -9.11 7.46 6.41
N LYS A 99 -10.23 7.54 5.69
CA LYS A 99 -10.47 8.43 4.54
C LYS A 99 -9.42 8.28 3.41
N ILE A 100 -8.92 7.06 3.20
CA ILE A 100 -7.86 6.75 2.23
C ILE A 100 -8.38 5.98 1.02
N GLY A 101 -7.69 6.12 -0.10
CA GLY A 101 -8.01 5.43 -1.36
C GLY A 101 -7.63 3.94 -1.37
N HIS A 102 -8.25 3.17 -2.27
CA HIS A 102 -7.88 1.77 -2.52
C HIS A 102 -6.78 1.68 -3.58
N ALA A 103 -5.63 1.09 -3.24
CA ALA A 103 -4.44 1.06 -4.10
C ALA A 103 -4.68 0.33 -5.42
N VAL A 104 -5.39 -0.80 -5.42
CA VAL A 104 -5.73 -1.52 -6.66
C VAL A 104 -6.63 -0.67 -7.56
N ALA A 105 -7.60 0.05 -6.98
CA ALA A 105 -8.47 0.94 -7.77
C ALA A 105 -7.69 2.13 -8.35
N TRP A 106 -6.68 2.62 -7.63
CA TRP A 106 -5.79 3.69 -8.06
C TRP A 106 -4.85 3.23 -9.19
N ALA A 107 -4.26 2.05 -9.05
CA ALA A 107 -3.42 1.41 -10.07
C ALA A 107 -4.21 1.11 -11.35
N SER A 108 -5.44 0.59 -11.23
CA SER A 108 -6.31 0.34 -12.39
C SER A 108 -6.70 1.63 -13.10
N ARG A 109 -6.90 2.74 -12.37
CA ARG A 109 -7.16 4.06 -12.97
C ARG A 109 -5.96 4.60 -13.74
N ARG A 110 -4.73 4.40 -13.24
CA ARG A 110 -3.49 4.77 -13.94
C ARG A 110 -3.27 3.96 -15.21
N LYS A 111 -3.54 2.66 -15.18
CA LYS A 111 -3.42 1.76 -16.35
C LYS A 111 -4.35 2.16 -17.50
N LEU A 112 -5.50 2.76 -17.20
CA LEU A 112 -6.48 3.23 -18.20
C LEU A 112 -6.22 4.65 -18.71
N GLY A 113 -5.18 5.34 -18.21
CA GLY A 113 -4.87 6.74 -18.53
C GLY A 113 -3.45 6.97 -19.07
N GLY A 114 -2.81 5.97 -19.67
CA GLY A 114 -1.51 6.15 -20.34
C GLY A 114 -1.65 6.93 -21.65
N PRO A 115 -0.76 7.89 -21.96
CA PRO A 115 -0.86 8.71 -23.17
C PRO A 115 -0.66 7.87 -24.43
N ALA A 116 -1.59 8.00 -25.37
CA ALA A 116 -1.37 7.63 -26.75
C ALA A 116 -0.22 8.50 -27.28
N THR A 117 0.90 7.87 -27.63
CA THR A 117 1.92 8.45 -28.51
C THR A 117 2.27 7.41 -29.55
#